data_AF-A0A9Q1F1E8-F1
#
_entry.id   AF-A0A9Q1F1E8-F1
#
_cell.length_a   1.000
_cell.length_b   1.000
_cell.length_c   1.000
_cell.angle_alpha   90.00
_cell.angle_beta   90.00
_cell.angle_gamma   90.00
#
_symmetry.space_group_name_H-M   'P 1'
#
loop_
_entity.id
_entity.type
_entity.pdbx_description
1 polymer ?
#
loop_
_entity_poly.entity_id
_entity_poly.type
_entity_poly.pdbx_seq_one_letter_code
_entity_poly.pdbx_strand_id
1 'polypeptide(L)'
;MDVERSTSSVTVKWLLEEPIVYGARLDITTAATPGLSATLKAANLVTFGQLVNLAGSNLAEAGKLSERLGMRSTRVAGQMLE
;
A
#
# COMPACT_ATOMS: atom_id res chain seq x y z
N MET A 1 15.49 3.63 38.92
CA MET A 1 14.95 2.51 38.14
C MET A 1 14.93 2.98 36.70
N ASP A 2 16.06 2.83 36.05
CA ASP A 2 16.24 3.16 34.64
C ASP A 2 15.39 2.19 33.82
N VAL A 3 14.30 2.71 33.27
CA VAL A 3 13.51 1.99 32.28
C VAL A 3 14.32 2.01 31.00
N GLU A 4 15.18 1.01 30.86
CA GLU A 4 15.75 0.63 29.58
C GLU A 4 14.59 0.40 28.62
N ARG A 5 14.32 1.39 27.76
CA ARG A 5 13.49 1.20 26.57
C ARG A 5 14.26 0.23 25.68
N SER A 6 14.06 -1.06 25.92
CA SER A 6 14.45 -2.11 24.99
C SER A 6 13.77 -1.78 23.67
N THR A 7 14.52 -1.22 22.72
CA THR A 7 14.16 -1.12 21.31
C THR A 7 14.12 -2.54 20.77
N SER A 8 13.11 -3.29 21.19
CA SER A 8 12.71 -4.51 20.55
C SER A 8 12.35 -4.08 19.15
N SER A 9 13.24 -4.39 18.20
CA SER A 9 12.97 -4.29 16.78
C SER A 9 11.82 -5.26 16.53
N VAL A 10 10.59 -4.79 16.75
CA VAL A 10 9.38 -5.52 16.41
C VAL A 10 9.41 -5.56 14.90
N THR A 11 9.97 -6.63 14.35
CA THR A 11 10.04 -6.83 12.91
C THR A 11 8.60 -6.84 12.42
N VAL A 12 8.18 -5.76 11.75
CA VAL A 12 6.79 -5.55 11.30
C VAL A 12 6.47 -6.42 10.08
N LYS A 13 7.04 -7.63 10.01
CA LYS A 13 6.88 -8.54 8.88
C LYS A 13 5.40 -8.85 8.60
N TRP A 14 4.60 -8.91 9.67
CA TRP A 14 3.16 -9.07 9.59
C TRP A 14 2.47 -7.95 8.80
N LEU A 15 3.00 -6.71 8.83
CA LEU A 15 2.45 -5.57 8.09
C LEU A 15 2.64 -5.76 6.58
N LEU A 16 3.78 -6.31 6.14
CA LEU A 16 4.02 -6.58 4.71
C LEU A 16 3.15 -7.72 4.17
N GLU A 17 2.72 -8.63 5.05
CA GLU A 17 1.80 -9.71 4.72
C GLU A 17 0.32 -9.28 4.84
N GLU A 18 0.06 -8.07 5.35
CA GLU A 18 -1.30 -7.57 5.58
C GLU A 18 -2.05 -7.35 4.25
N PRO A 19 -3.29 -7.86 4.12
CA PRO A 19 -4.08 -7.70 2.91
C PRO A 19 -4.62 -6.27 2.77
N ILE A 20 -4.29 -5.60 1.67
CA ILE A 20 -4.73 -4.22 1.38
C ILE A 20 -6.12 -4.15 0.72
N VAL A 21 -6.69 -5.30 0.35
CA VAL A 21 -8.03 -5.41 -0.24
C VAL A 21 -8.94 -6.13 0.76
N TYR A 22 -10.14 -5.59 1.03
CA TYR A 22 -11.15 -6.17 1.92
C TYR A 22 -10.75 -6.34 3.40
N GLY A 23 -9.87 -5.48 3.96
CA GLY A 23 -9.56 -5.61 5.40
C GLY A 23 -8.63 -4.58 6.05
N ALA A 24 -7.74 -3.91 5.33
CA ALA A 24 -6.72 -3.05 5.97
C ALA A 24 -6.63 -1.66 5.38
N ARG A 25 -6.61 -0.67 6.29
CA ARG A 25 -6.05 0.71 6.32
C ARG A 25 -5.94 1.58 5.06
N LEU A 26 -5.83 1.02 3.86
CA LEU A 26 -6.05 1.73 2.61
C LEU A 26 -7.55 2.03 2.54
N ASP A 27 -7.95 3.27 2.84
CA ASP A 27 -9.35 3.68 2.79
C ASP A 27 -9.84 3.80 1.33
N ILE A 28 -9.98 2.65 0.70
CA ILE A 28 -10.61 2.46 -0.61
C ILE A 28 -12.13 2.56 -0.55
N THR A 29 -12.69 2.81 0.65
CA THR A 29 -14.13 2.99 0.86
C THR A 29 -14.57 4.44 0.62
N THR A 30 -13.62 5.38 0.60
CA THR A 30 -13.90 6.69 0.01
C THR A 30 -14.31 6.49 -1.45
N ALA A 31 -15.48 7.01 -1.83
CA ALA A 31 -16.07 6.88 -3.15
C ALA A 31 -15.22 7.50 -4.29
N ALA A 32 -13.97 7.90 -4.01
CA ALA A 32 -13.05 8.56 -4.91
C ALA A 32 -12.49 7.65 -6.01
N THR A 33 -12.52 6.31 -5.84
CA THR A 33 -11.92 5.42 -6.84
C THR A 33 -12.73 4.12 -7.02
N PRO A 34 -13.92 4.19 -7.61
CA PRO A 34 -14.71 3.00 -7.94
C PRO A 34 -13.90 2.02 -8.79
N GLY A 35 -13.97 0.73 -8.46
CA GLY A 35 -13.25 -0.34 -9.17
C GLY A 35 -11.81 -0.56 -8.71
N LEU A 36 -11.28 0.25 -7.79
CA LEU A 36 -9.89 0.16 -7.35
C LEU A 36 -9.52 -1.23 -6.77
N SER A 37 -10.41 -1.83 -5.99
CA SER A 37 -10.22 -3.18 -5.46
C SER A 37 -10.12 -4.23 -6.58
N ALA A 38 -10.88 -4.08 -7.66
CA ALA A 38 -10.79 -4.94 -8.83
C ALA A 38 -9.47 -4.72 -9.59
N THR A 39 -9.05 -3.46 -9.73
CA THR A 39 -7.76 -3.11 -10.37
C THR A 39 -6.57 -3.66 -9.58
N LEU A 40 -6.57 -3.53 -8.26
CA LEU A 40 -5.54 -4.09 -7.38
C LEU A 40 -5.49 -5.62 -7.47
N LYS A 41 -6.65 -6.28 -7.46
CA LYS A 41 -6.74 -7.74 -7.67
C LYS A 41 -6.21 -8.15 -9.05
N ALA A 42 -6.60 -7.44 -10.12
CA ALA A 42 -6.13 -7.71 -11.48
C ALA A 42 -4.61 -7.50 -11.63
N ALA A 43 -4.04 -6.53 -10.92
CA ALA A 43 -2.61 -6.24 -10.87
C ALA A 43 -1.80 -7.18 -9.95
N ASN A 44 -2.49 -8.08 -9.23
CA ASN A 44 -1.95 -8.95 -8.19
C ASN A 44 -1.25 -8.18 -7.04
N LEU A 45 -1.81 -7.02 -6.67
CA LEU A 45 -1.40 -6.19 -5.54
C LEU A 45 -2.42 -6.36 -4.41
N VAL A 46 -2.27 -7.43 -3.65
CA VAL A 46 -3.21 -7.82 -2.60
C VAL A 46 -2.63 -7.67 -1.20
N THR A 47 -1.31 -7.55 -1.04
CA THR A 47 -0.65 -7.28 0.25
C THR A 47 0.09 -5.94 0.26
N PHE A 48 0.31 -5.40 1.46
CA PHE A 48 1.04 -4.16 1.63
C PHE A 48 2.52 -4.29 1.21
N GLY A 49 3.13 -5.45 1.41
CA GLY A 49 4.49 -5.72 0.96
C GLY A 49 4.64 -5.71 -0.56
N GLN A 50 3.63 -6.17 -1.29
CA GLN A 50 3.61 -6.07 -2.75
C GLN A 50 3.52 -4.61 -3.21
N LEU A 51 2.72 -3.79 -2.51
CA LEU A 51 2.62 -2.36 -2.76
C LEU A 51 3.95 -1.65 -2.47
N VAL A 52 4.57 -1.91 -1.33
CA VAL A 52 5.86 -1.34 -0.92
C VAL A 52 6.98 -1.73 -1.89
N ASN A 53 7.01 -2.99 -2.35
CA ASN A 53 7.99 -3.44 -3.34
C ASN A 53 7.84 -2.71 -4.69
N LEU A 54 6.62 -2.29 -5.02
CA LEU A 54 6.33 -1.62 -6.29
C LEU A 54 6.49 -0.09 -6.21
N ALA A 55 6.01 0.53 -5.13
CA ALA A 55 5.99 1.99 -4.93
C ALA A 55 7.21 2.51 -4.16
N GLY A 56 8.09 1.61 -3.72
CA GLY A 56 9.22 1.89 -2.84
C GLY A 56 8.81 1.93 -1.35
N SER A 57 9.80 1.83 -0.47
CA SER A 57 9.61 1.88 0.99
C SER A 57 8.97 3.16 1.50
N ASN A 58 9.07 4.25 0.75
CA ASN A 58 8.45 5.53 1.07
C ASN A 58 7.19 5.82 0.24
N LEU A 59 6.65 4.82 -0.48
CA LEU A 59 5.44 4.94 -1.30
C LEU A 59 5.44 6.17 -2.24
N ALA A 60 6.61 6.53 -2.78
CA ALA A 60 6.77 7.74 -3.60
C ALA A 60 6.72 7.46 -5.11
N GLU A 61 6.85 6.20 -5.52
CA GLU A 61 6.93 5.82 -6.93
C GLU A 61 5.54 5.62 -7.56
N ALA A 62 4.69 6.65 -7.47
CA ALA A 62 3.33 6.66 -8.03
C ALA A 62 3.29 6.34 -9.54
N GLY A 63 4.39 6.63 -10.27
CA GLY A 63 4.55 6.25 -11.68
C GLY A 63 4.49 4.74 -11.91
N LYS A 64 5.29 3.96 -11.15
CA LYS A 64 5.32 2.49 -11.26
C LYS A 64 3.99 1.88 -10.84
N LEU A 65 3.37 2.46 -9.82
CA LEU A 65 2.03 2.06 -9.39
C LEU A 65 1.00 2.31 -10.50
N SER A 66 1.02 3.50 -11.12
CA SER A 66 0.09 3.83 -12.21
C SER A 66 0.24 2.91 -13.42
N GLU A 67 1.47 2.59 -13.81
CA GLU A 67 1.77 1.67 -14.91
C GLU A 67 1.25 0.27 -14.60
N ARG A 68 1.51 -0.24 -13.39
CA ARG A 68 1.05 -1.56 -12.96
C ARG A 68 -0.46 -1.68 -12.87
N LEU A 69 -1.13 -0.60 -12.47
CA LEU A 69 -2.59 -0.53 -12.37
C LEU A 69 -3.27 -0.19 -13.71
N GLY A 70 -2.50 0.07 -14.79
CA GLY A 70 -3.03 0.52 -16.08
C GLY A 70 -3.70 1.90 -16.01
N MET A 71 -3.33 2.71 -15.01
CA MET A 71 -3.85 4.06 -14.81
C MET A 71 -3.12 5.05 -15.71
N ARG A 72 -3.88 5.89 -16.41
CA ARG A 72 -3.32 6.96 -17.26
C ARG A 72 -2.80 8.15 -16.46
N SER A 73 -3.19 8.27 -15.19
CA SER A 73 -2.86 9.41 -14.32
C SER A 73 -2.03 8.95 -13.13
N THR A 74 -0.80 9.45 -13.06
CA THR A 74 0.08 9.28 -11.90
C THR A 74 -0.46 9.97 -10.66
N ARG A 75 -1.27 11.03 -10.84
CA ARG A 75 -1.92 11.76 -9.74
C ARG A 75 -2.89 10.86 -8.99
N VAL A 76 -3.69 10.07 -9.70
CA VAL A 76 -4.67 9.16 -9.09
C VAL A 76 -3.95 8.05 -8.31
N ALA A 77 -2.86 7.51 -8.87
CA ALA A 77 -2.02 6.56 -8.16
C ALA A 77 -1.34 7.18 -6.92
N GLY A 78 -0.93 8.44 -6.99
CA GLY A 78 -0.36 9.18 -5.86
C GLY A 78 -1.36 9.38 -4.72
N GLN A 79 -2.61 9.73 -5.03
CA GLN A 79 -3.68 9.88 -4.03
C GLN A 79 -4.02 8.59 -3.28
N MET A 80 -3.61 7.42 -3.80
CA MET A 80 -3.77 6.15 -3.10
C MET A 80 -2.63 5.88 -2.10
N LEU A 81 -1.53 6.63 -2.19
CA LEU A 81 -0.35 6.50 -1.35
C LEU A 81 -0.27 7.58 -0.26
N GLU A 82 -1.17 8.58 -0.33
CA GLU A 82 -1.38 9.63 0.68
C GLU A 82 -2.30 9.15 1.82
#